data_AF-A0A1Z5L4I6-F1
#
_entry.id   AF-A0A1Z5L4I6-F1
#
_cell.length_a   1.000
_cell.length_b   1.000
_cell.length_c   1.000
_cell.angle_alpha   90.00
_cell.angle_beta   90.00
_cell.angle_gamma   90.00
#
_symmetry.space_group_name_H-M   'P 1'
#
loop_
_entity.id
_entity.type
_entity.pdbx_description
1 polymer ?
#
loop_
_entity_poly.entity_id
_entity_poly.type
_entity_poly.pdbx_seq_one_letter_code
_entity_poly.pdbx_strand_id
1 'polypeptide(L)'
;MLRHPLQHCPLAVQAAAPVPSAVLFVAFPVVVPSWATPATPPRPTSWGAAPKTPPQSHYPAPCMDRPPVNANLDIDLSRVRDTVRTLQTSGYYYEGLSWQDADRLLRDTPIGTFLVRDSSDNRFLFALSVQTERGPTSVRIHYSQGEFRLDCEDALSPCMPWFTCVVKLVEYYIDLSQSAKGQMCVWLDGNGRRDLPIRLARPLYRTVHSLQHLCRVAVNQRTAQQKVAVDRLPLPQSLKDFVKAYAHQH
;
A
#
# COMPACT_ATOMS: atom_id res chain seq x y z
N MET A 1 14.75 0.41 -61.87
CA MET A 1 15.25 -0.44 -60.77
C MET A 1 16.11 0.41 -59.84
N LEU A 2 15.58 0.90 -58.74
CA LEU A 2 16.37 1.48 -57.64
C LEU A 2 15.84 0.89 -56.33
N ARG A 3 16.68 0.08 -55.68
CA ARG A 3 16.43 -0.49 -54.35
C ARG A 3 16.94 0.50 -53.30
N HIS A 4 16.06 1.02 -52.45
CA HIS A 4 16.44 1.66 -51.18
C HIS A 4 16.70 0.58 -50.12
N PRO A 5 17.79 0.64 -49.34
CA PRO A 5 17.98 -0.24 -48.19
C PRO A 5 17.28 0.33 -46.95
N LEU A 6 16.48 -0.52 -46.29
CA LEU A 6 15.89 -0.27 -44.98
C LEU A 6 17.02 -0.25 -43.93
N GLN A 7 17.26 0.93 -43.34
CA GLN A 7 18.07 1.07 -42.14
C GLN A 7 17.30 0.49 -40.95
N HIS A 8 17.76 -0.65 -40.46
CA HIS A 8 17.38 -1.19 -39.15
C HIS A 8 17.98 -0.31 -38.05
N CYS A 9 17.13 0.44 -37.34
CA CYS A 9 17.49 1.06 -36.07
C CYS A 9 17.56 -0.04 -34.97
N PRO A 10 18.66 -0.14 -34.20
CA PRO A 10 18.69 -1.05 -33.06
C PRO A 10 17.85 -0.47 -31.92
N LEU A 11 16.98 -1.30 -31.35
CA LEU A 11 16.28 -1.08 -30.09
C LEU A 11 17.30 -0.74 -29.01
N ALA A 12 17.38 0.53 -28.64
CA ALA A 12 18.10 0.96 -27.46
C ALA A 12 17.38 0.38 -26.24
N VAL A 13 18.00 -0.61 -25.60
CA VAL A 13 17.65 -1.07 -24.27
C VAL A 13 17.81 0.13 -23.34
N GLN A 14 16.69 0.74 -22.99
CA GLN A 14 16.66 1.89 -22.10
C GLN A 14 16.98 1.39 -20.69
N ALA A 15 18.20 1.65 -20.24
CA ALA A 15 18.63 1.43 -18.87
C ALA A 15 17.62 2.10 -17.92
N ALA A 16 17.08 1.32 -16.97
CA ALA A 16 16.14 1.80 -15.97
C ALA A 16 16.81 2.91 -15.14
N ALA A 17 16.39 4.16 -15.36
CA ALA A 17 16.72 5.24 -14.45
C ALA A 17 16.23 4.87 -13.04
N PRO A 18 16.99 5.22 -11.98
CA PRO A 18 16.56 4.95 -10.61
C PRO A 18 15.20 5.62 -10.37
N VAL A 19 14.23 4.81 -9.96
CA VAL A 19 12.88 5.28 -9.65
C VAL A 19 12.97 6.20 -8.43
N PRO A 20 12.52 7.46 -8.50
CA PRO A 20 12.42 8.29 -7.31
C PRO A 20 11.30 7.72 -6.43
N SER A 21 11.68 6.86 -5.49
CA SER A 21 10.80 6.36 -4.45
C SER A 21 10.92 7.32 -3.28
N ALA A 22 9.87 8.09 -3.00
CA ALA A 22 9.78 8.77 -1.72
C ALA A 22 9.35 7.76 -0.66
N VAL A 23 9.94 7.90 0.50
CA VAL A 23 9.65 7.09 1.68
C VAL A 23 9.04 8.03 2.71
N LEU A 24 8.01 7.58 3.45
CA LEU A 24 7.44 8.43 4.49
C LEU A 24 8.42 8.52 5.67
N PHE A 25 8.67 9.74 6.13
CA PHE A 25 9.37 10.04 7.37
C PHE A 25 8.39 10.64 8.39
N VAL A 26 8.56 10.33 9.67
CA VAL A 26 7.74 10.84 10.76
C VAL A 26 8.69 11.34 11.84
N ALA A 27 8.67 12.64 12.10
CA ALA A 27 9.48 13.26 13.13
C ALA A 27 8.79 13.11 14.50
N PHE A 28 9.12 12.07 15.27
CA PHE A 28 8.94 12.09 16.72
C PHE A 28 10.30 12.19 17.42
N PRO A 29 10.44 12.96 18.50
CA PRO A 29 11.53 12.74 19.45
C PRO A 29 11.20 11.46 20.23
N VAL A 30 12.03 10.43 20.09
CA VAL A 30 11.97 9.28 21.01
C VAL A 30 12.48 9.78 22.36
N VAL A 31 11.58 10.04 23.30
CA VAL A 31 11.95 10.00 24.72
C VAL A 31 12.18 8.53 25.04
N VAL A 32 13.44 8.13 25.14
CA VAL A 32 13.84 6.77 25.56
C VAL A 32 13.73 6.72 27.09
N PRO A 33 12.88 5.88 27.71
CA PRO A 33 13.00 5.58 29.13
C PRO A 33 14.29 4.79 29.36
N SER A 34 15.14 5.33 30.23
CA SER A 34 16.47 4.82 30.55
C SER A 34 16.42 3.52 31.37
N TRP A 35 16.15 2.36 30.76
CA TRP A 35 16.39 1.08 31.44
C TRP A 35 16.81 -0.11 30.57
N ALA A 36 16.89 0.00 29.24
CA ALA A 36 17.25 -1.14 28.40
C ALA A 36 18.71 -1.09 27.92
N THR A 37 19.63 -1.65 28.71
CA THR A 37 20.91 -2.16 28.19
C THR A 37 20.71 -3.59 27.66
N PRO A 38 21.37 -4.00 26.55
CA PRO A 38 21.26 -5.37 26.06
C PRO A 38 22.24 -6.29 26.78
N ALA A 39 21.74 -7.41 27.32
CA ALA A 39 22.55 -8.52 27.82
C ALA A 39 22.85 -9.51 26.67
N THR A 40 24.13 -9.83 26.50
CA THR A 40 24.66 -10.81 25.54
C THR A 40 24.36 -12.25 25.97
N PRO A 41 23.96 -13.18 25.08
CA PRO A 41 23.84 -14.60 25.44
C PRO A 41 25.18 -15.33 25.27
N PRO A 42 25.46 -16.38 26.09
CA PRO A 42 26.68 -17.17 25.96
C PRO A 42 26.54 -18.30 24.92
N ARG A 43 27.70 -18.65 24.36
CA ARG A 43 27.98 -19.72 23.40
C ARG A 43 27.85 -21.11 24.04
N PRO A 44 27.33 -22.15 23.33
CA PRO A 44 27.52 -23.53 23.75
C PRO A 44 28.71 -24.22 23.06
N THR A 45 29.35 -25.07 23.85
CA THR A 45 30.54 -25.86 23.58
C THR A 45 30.18 -27.23 22.99
N SER A 46 31.10 -27.78 22.21
CA SER A 46 31.15 -29.09 21.53
C SER A 46 30.79 -30.33 22.38
N TRP A 47 30.33 -31.42 21.73
CA TRP A 47 30.81 -32.80 21.94
C TRP A 47 30.48 -33.75 20.77
N GLY A 48 31.53 -34.36 20.19
CA GLY A 48 31.80 -35.79 20.29
C GLY A 48 30.94 -36.82 19.55
N ALA A 49 31.48 -37.30 18.43
CA ALA A 49 31.59 -38.70 17.96
C ALA A 49 30.34 -39.55 17.62
N ALA A 50 30.41 -40.11 16.40
CA ALA A 50 29.54 -41.14 15.81
C ALA A 50 29.80 -42.55 16.40
N PRO A 51 28.85 -43.47 16.19
CA PRO A 51 29.20 -44.72 15.50
C PRO A 51 28.18 -45.18 14.43
N LYS A 52 28.59 -46.23 13.71
CA LYS A 52 28.14 -46.68 12.38
C LYS A 52 26.98 -47.71 12.40
N THR A 53 26.31 -47.73 11.24
CA THR A 53 25.62 -48.84 10.52
C THR A 53 24.19 -49.29 10.91
N PRO A 54 23.38 -49.74 9.91
CA PRO A 54 21.90 -49.66 9.91
C PRO A 54 21.21 -51.02 10.07
N PRO A 55 19.86 -51.00 10.23
CA PRO A 55 19.04 -52.01 9.56
C PRO A 55 17.83 -51.43 8.82
N GLN A 56 17.52 -52.06 7.68
CA GLN A 56 16.37 -51.82 6.83
C GLN A 56 15.05 -52.12 7.56
N SER A 57 14.02 -51.30 7.31
CA SER A 57 12.63 -51.62 7.61
C SER A 57 11.72 -51.00 6.55
N HIS A 58 10.92 -51.87 5.92
CA HIS A 58 9.92 -51.56 4.91
C HIS A 58 8.82 -50.66 5.47
N TYR A 59 8.44 -49.61 4.74
CA TYR A 59 7.21 -48.84 4.97
C TYR A 59 6.36 -48.81 3.68
N PRO A 60 5.02 -48.97 3.79
CA PRO A 60 4.12 -48.92 2.63
C PRO A 60 3.94 -47.47 2.15
N ALA A 61 3.62 -47.31 0.87
CA ALA A 61 3.46 -46.03 0.20
C ALA A 61 2.35 -45.17 0.85
N PRO A 62 2.60 -43.87 1.13
CA PRO A 62 1.53 -42.95 1.50
C PRO A 62 0.74 -42.56 0.26
N CYS A 63 -0.58 -42.59 0.39
CA CYS A 63 -1.53 -41.93 -0.48
C CYS A 63 -1.10 -40.48 -0.76
N MET A 64 -1.21 -40.05 -2.01
CA MET A 64 -1.05 -38.65 -2.40
C MET A 64 -2.26 -37.86 -1.91
N ASP A 65 -2.33 -37.60 -0.61
CA ASP A 65 -3.16 -36.54 -0.06
C ASP A 65 -2.55 -35.21 -0.49
N ARG A 66 -3.33 -34.46 -1.26
CA ARG A 66 -3.03 -33.09 -1.69
C ARG A 66 -2.61 -32.29 -0.46
N PRO A 67 -1.43 -31.64 -0.44
CA PRO A 67 -1.02 -30.87 0.72
C PRO A 67 -2.05 -29.75 0.96
N PRO A 68 -2.35 -29.43 2.23
CA PRO A 68 -3.28 -28.35 2.56
C PRO A 68 -2.72 -27.08 1.93
N VAL A 69 -3.49 -26.49 1.01
CA VAL A 69 -3.22 -25.15 0.50
C VAL A 69 -3.14 -24.26 1.74
N ASN A 70 -1.99 -23.61 1.93
CA ASN A 70 -1.66 -22.83 3.12
C ASN A 70 -2.81 -21.84 3.40
N ALA A 71 -3.59 -22.06 4.46
CA ALA A 71 -4.80 -21.28 4.74
C ALA A 71 -4.54 -19.76 4.79
N ASN A 72 -3.31 -19.36 5.10
CA ASN A 72 -2.87 -17.96 5.07
C ASN A 72 -2.85 -17.38 3.66
N LEU A 73 -2.47 -18.17 2.64
CA LEU A 73 -2.43 -17.73 1.24
C LEU A 73 -3.83 -17.47 0.69
N ASP A 74 -4.80 -18.32 0.97
CA ASP A 74 -6.18 -18.12 0.49
C ASP A 74 -6.83 -16.88 1.13
N ILE A 75 -6.55 -16.64 2.41
CA ILE A 75 -6.97 -15.41 3.11
C ILE A 75 -6.31 -14.19 2.48
N ASP A 76 -5.00 -14.25 2.22
CA ASP A 76 -4.25 -13.15 1.60
C ASP A 76 -4.77 -12.84 0.19
N LEU A 77 -4.98 -13.86 -0.63
CA LEU A 77 -5.52 -13.71 -1.98
C LEU A 77 -6.93 -13.09 -1.95
N SER A 78 -7.79 -13.53 -1.01
CA SER A 78 -9.11 -12.91 -0.83
C SER A 78 -8.99 -11.45 -0.41
N ARG A 79 -8.07 -11.13 0.52
CA ARG A 79 -7.84 -9.76 1.00
C ARG A 79 -7.39 -8.83 -0.12
N VAL A 80 -6.44 -9.29 -0.94
CA VAL A 80 -5.94 -8.52 -2.09
C VAL A 80 -7.07 -8.32 -3.10
N ARG A 81 -7.85 -9.35 -3.43
CA ARG A 81 -9.00 -9.24 -4.35
C ARG A 81 -10.05 -8.24 -3.86
N ASP A 82 -10.41 -8.30 -2.58
CA ASP A 82 -11.39 -7.39 -1.99
C ASP A 82 -10.86 -5.94 -1.97
N THR A 83 -9.56 -5.77 -1.74
CA THR A 83 -8.88 -4.47 -1.80
C THR A 83 -8.91 -3.90 -3.22
N VAL A 84 -8.58 -4.70 -4.24
CA VAL A 84 -8.65 -4.28 -5.65
C VAL A 84 -10.07 -3.84 -6.02
N ARG A 85 -11.09 -4.63 -5.65
CA ARG A 85 -12.50 -4.27 -5.89
C ARG A 85 -12.88 -2.95 -5.23
N THR A 86 -12.41 -2.72 -4.00
CA THR A 86 -12.68 -1.50 -3.25
C THR A 86 -11.97 -0.30 -3.88
N LEU A 87 -10.73 -0.47 -4.33
CA LEU A 87 -9.95 0.54 -5.06
C LEU A 87 -10.57 0.89 -6.42
N GLN A 88 -11.01 -0.09 -7.19
CA GLN A 88 -11.76 0.14 -8.43
C GLN A 88 -13.03 0.95 -8.18
N THR A 89 -13.73 0.63 -7.09
CA THR A 89 -14.96 1.31 -6.69
C THR A 89 -14.71 2.75 -6.22
N SER A 90 -13.52 3.06 -5.68
CA SER A 90 -13.16 4.42 -5.26
C SER A 90 -12.92 5.36 -6.43
N GLY A 91 -12.60 4.83 -7.62
CA GLY A 91 -12.47 5.61 -8.86
C GLY A 91 -11.19 6.44 -9.00
N TYR A 92 -10.28 6.38 -8.01
CA TYR A 92 -8.94 6.99 -8.07
C TYR A 92 -7.82 5.95 -8.17
N TYR A 93 -8.19 4.71 -8.49
CA TYR A 93 -7.27 3.63 -8.77
C TYR A 93 -6.96 3.53 -10.27
N TYR A 94 -5.67 3.55 -10.60
CA TYR A 94 -5.15 3.50 -11.95
C TYR A 94 -4.37 2.20 -12.16
N GLU A 95 -5.09 1.19 -12.63
CA GLU A 95 -4.51 -0.10 -13.05
C GLU A 95 -3.50 0.07 -14.19
N GLY A 96 -2.34 -0.55 -14.05
CA GLY A 96 -1.28 -0.57 -15.05
C GLY A 96 -0.58 0.79 -15.27
N LEU A 97 -0.87 1.82 -14.46
CA LEU A 97 -0.27 3.13 -14.64
C LEU A 97 1.19 3.13 -14.17
N SER A 98 2.09 3.54 -15.05
CA SER A 98 3.51 3.69 -14.74
C SER A 98 3.75 4.87 -13.79
N TRP A 99 4.90 4.88 -13.11
CA TRP A 99 5.27 6.03 -12.27
C TRP A 99 5.49 7.30 -13.11
N GLN A 100 6.02 7.16 -14.34
CA GLN A 100 6.25 8.29 -15.24
C GLN A 100 4.93 8.92 -15.70
N ASP A 101 3.91 8.10 -15.96
CA ASP A 101 2.60 8.62 -16.35
C ASP A 101 1.86 9.22 -15.16
N ALA A 102 2.00 8.64 -13.96
CA ALA A 102 1.49 9.24 -12.73
C ALA A 102 2.12 10.61 -12.46
N ASP A 103 3.44 10.75 -12.68
CA ASP A 103 4.14 12.03 -12.59
C ASP A 103 3.56 13.06 -13.57
N ARG A 104 3.37 12.70 -14.84
CA ARG A 104 2.76 13.59 -15.84
C ARG A 104 1.34 14.02 -15.47
N LEU A 105 0.51 13.08 -14.99
CA LEU A 105 -0.87 13.37 -14.62
C LEU A 105 -0.98 14.32 -13.41
N LEU A 106 -0.02 14.28 -12.49
CA LEU A 106 -0.06 15.04 -11.24
C LEU A 106 0.62 16.40 -11.32
N ARG A 107 1.61 16.58 -12.20
CA ARG A 107 2.52 17.74 -12.24
C ARG A 107 1.84 19.10 -12.19
N ASP A 108 0.72 19.25 -12.90
CA ASP A 108 -0.04 20.50 -13.03
C ASP A 108 -1.36 20.48 -12.25
N THR A 109 -1.52 19.54 -11.32
CA THR A 109 -2.67 19.47 -10.42
C THR A 109 -2.39 20.26 -9.15
N PRO A 110 -3.42 20.68 -8.38
CA PRO A 110 -3.14 21.39 -7.15
C PRO A 110 -2.49 20.46 -6.10
N ILE A 111 -1.68 21.03 -5.20
CA ILE A 111 -0.98 20.29 -4.15
C ILE A 111 -1.96 19.43 -3.34
N GLY A 112 -1.52 18.21 -3.00
CA GLY A 112 -2.29 17.21 -2.28
C GLY A 112 -3.27 16.42 -3.15
N THR A 113 -3.27 16.63 -4.47
CA THR A 113 -3.93 15.71 -5.41
C THR A 113 -3.19 14.38 -5.41
N PHE A 114 -3.90 13.26 -5.32
CA PHE A 114 -3.29 11.94 -5.28
C PHE A 114 -4.03 10.90 -6.13
N LEU A 115 -3.36 9.81 -6.43
CA LEU A 115 -3.95 8.61 -7.04
C LEU A 115 -3.26 7.35 -6.52
N VAL A 116 -3.96 6.21 -6.57
CA VAL A 116 -3.37 4.89 -6.27
C VAL A 116 -3.16 4.17 -7.59
N ARG A 117 -2.05 3.45 -7.73
CA ARG A 117 -1.70 2.66 -8.92
C ARG A 117 -1.02 1.37 -8.54
N ASP A 118 -0.85 0.48 -9.51
CA ASP A 118 0.06 -0.65 -9.37
C ASP A 118 1.50 -0.19 -9.15
N SER A 119 2.22 -0.89 -8.30
CA SER A 119 3.66 -0.67 -8.14
C SER A 119 4.41 -1.23 -9.35
N SER A 120 5.41 -0.48 -9.83
CA SER A 120 6.33 -0.98 -10.87
C SER A 120 7.44 -1.88 -10.30
N ASP A 121 7.54 -1.97 -8.96
CA ASP A 121 8.45 -2.89 -8.26
C ASP A 121 7.66 -4.13 -7.81
N ASN A 122 8.10 -5.31 -8.26
CA ASN A 122 7.44 -6.59 -8.01
C ASN A 122 7.38 -7.00 -6.53
N ARG A 123 8.10 -6.32 -5.63
CA ARG A 123 8.02 -6.55 -4.18
C ARG A 123 6.79 -5.91 -3.54
N PHE A 124 6.09 -5.04 -4.26
CA PHE A 124 4.96 -4.28 -3.75
C PHE A 124 3.78 -4.43 -4.71
N LEU A 125 2.57 -4.46 -4.16
CA LEU A 125 1.36 -4.54 -4.98
C LEU A 125 0.94 -3.15 -5.50
N PHE A 126 0.95 -2.16 -4.61
CA PHE A 126 0.40 -0.84 -4.89
C PHE A 126 1.41 0.27 -4.56
N ALA A 127 1.20 1.43 -5.19
CA ALA A 127 1.87 2.68 -4.87
C ALA A 127 0.86 3.83 -4.82
N LEU A 128 1.08 4.77 -3.90
CA LEU A 128 0.36 6.03 -3.80
C LEU A 128 1.21 7.12 -4.44
N SER A 129 0.68 7.79 -5.46
CA SER A 129 1.32 8.95 -6.10
C SER A 129 0.60 10.22 -5.68
N VAL A 130 1.35 11.25 -5.31
CA VAL A 130 0.81 12.52 -4.78
C VAL A 130 1.56 13.72 -5.32
N GLN A 131 0.81 14.77 -5.68
CA GLN A 131 1.36 16.07 -6.02
C GLN A 131 1.79 16.83 -4.75
N THR A 132 3.07 17.17 -4.67
CA THR A 132 3.63 17.96 -3.58
C THR A 132 4.09 19.34 -4.06
N GLU A 133 4.62 20.16 -3.15
CA GLU A 133 5.21 21.46 -3.49
C GLU A 133 6.46 21.34 -4.37
N ARG A 134 7.14 20.18 -4.34
CA ARG A 134 8.34 19.87 -5.14
C ARG A 134 8.02 19.08 -6.41
N GLY A 135 6.75 18.91 -6.71
CA GLY A 135 6.27 18.08 -7.82
C GLY A 135 5.69 16.74 -7.34
N PRO A 136 5.29 15.88 -8.29
CA PRO A 136 4.76 14.57 -8.01
C PRO A 136 5.79 13.69 -7.31
N THR A 137 5.33 12.88 -6.37
CA THR A 137 6.13 11.84 -5.74
C THR A 137 5.33 10.56 -5.57
N SER A 138 6.02 9.43 -5.37
CA SER A 138 5.39 8.12 -5.17
C SER A 138 5.94 7.45 -3.91
N VAL A 139 5.03 6.90 -3.10
CA VAL A 139 5.36 6.02 -1.97
C VAL A 139 4.75 4.64 -2.21
N ARG A 140 5.47 3.59 -1.84
CA ARG A 140 5.01 2.21 -2.01
C ARG A 140 4.14 1.77 -0.85
N ILE A 141 3.32 0.75 -1.06
CA ILE A 141 2.44 0.19 -0.04
C ILE A 141 2.88 -1.26 0.25
N HIS A 142 3.40 -1.47 1.45
CA HIS A 142 3.74 -2.81 1.96
C HIS A 142 2.47 -3.60 2.23
N TYR A 143 2.56 -4.91 1.99
CA TYR A 143 1.54 -5.88 2.35
C TYR A 143 2.14 -6.98 3.21
N SER A 144 1.56 -7.25 4.37
CA SER A 144 2.00 -8.31 5.27
C SER A 144 0.82 -8.80 6.10
N GLN A 145 0.65 -10.12 6.21
CA GLN A 145 -0.35 -10.77 7.07
C GLN A 145 -1.77 -10.20 6.91
N GLY A 146 -2.23 -9.96 5.68
CA GLY A 146 -3.57 -9.42 5.44
C GLY A 146 -3.73 -7.91 5.61
N GLU A 147 -2.65 -7.17 5.88
CA GLU A 147 -2.69 -5.72 6.14
C GLU A 147 -1.72 -4.92 5.27
N PHE A 148 -2.01 -3.63 5.14
CA PHE A 148 -1.33 -2.66 4.29
C PHE A 148 -0.71 -1.53 5.10
N ARG A 149 0.43 -1.01 4.66
CA ARG A 149 1.14 0.11 5.30
C ARG A 149 1.92 0.92 4.27
N LEU A 150 2.08 2.23 4.48
CA LEU A 150 2.99 3.02 3.67
C LEU A 150 4.46 2.63 3.93
N ASP A 151 5.27 2.70 2.87
CA ASP A 151 6.71 2.55 2.98
C ASP A 151 7.31 3.69 3.82
N CYS A 152 8.23 3.31 4.72
CA CYS A 152 8.84 4.20 5.70
C CYS A 152 10.29 3.79 5.95
N GLU A 153 11.08 4.68 6.56
CA GLU A 153 12.40 4.29 7.07
C GLU A 153 12.28 3.20 8.15
N ASP A 154 13.26 2.29 8.21
CA ASP A 154 13.24 1.13 9.13
C ASP A 154 13.05 1.55 10.59
N ALA A 155 13.66 2.67 10.99
CA ALA A 155 13.53 3.22 12.35
C ALA A 155 12.09 3.60 12.71
N LEU A 156 11.23 3.86 11.72
CA LEU A 156 9.82 4.25 11.90
C LEU A 156 8.85 3.09 11.71
N SER A 157 9.31 1.97 11.14
CA SER A 157 8.51 0.76 10.91
C SER A 157 7.66 0.34 12.13
N PRO A 158 8.16 0.39 13.38
CA PRO A 158 7.37 0.02 14.56
C PRO A 158 6.21 0.98 14.89
N CYS A 159 6.29 2.24 14.45
CA CYS A 159 5.31 3.28 14.76
C CYS A 159 4.25 3.46 13.67
N MET A 160 4.42 2.79 12.53
CA MET A 160 3.57 2.98 11.36
C MET A 160 2.31 2.10 11.43
N PRO A 161 1.11 2.68 11.25
CA PRO A 161 -0.15 1.96 11.37
C PRO A 161 -0.37 0.98 10.21
N TRP A 162 -0.95 -0.18 10.53
CA TRP A 162 -1.40 -1.17 9.57
C TRP A 162 -2.90 -1.04 9.30
N PHE A 163 -3.32 -1.33 8.08
CA PHE A 163 -4.69 -1.18 7.63
C PHE A 163 -5.19 -2.41 6.89
N THR A 164 -6.44 -2.77 7.13
CA THR A 164 -7.09 -3.90 6.44
C THR A 164 -7.44 -3.64 4.97
N CYS A 165 -7.33 -2.39 4.50
CA CYS A 165 -7.62 -2.00 3.12
C CYS A 165 -6.87 -0.71 2.77
N VAL A 166 -6.39 -0.59 1.53
CA VAL A 166 -5.67 0.60 1.02
C VAL A 166 -6.54 1.87 1.06
N VAL A 167 -7.86 1.77 0.85
CA VAL A 167 -8.75 2.93 0.95
C VAL A 167 -8.76 3.48 2.37
N LYS A 168 -8.82 2.61 3.40
CA LYS A 168 -8.74 3.04 4.81
C LYS A 168 -7.40 3.69 5.14
N LEU A 169 -6.31 3.14 4.59
CA LEU A 169 -4.98 3.74 4.71
C LEU A 169 -5.00 5.16 4.16
N VAL A 170 -5.53 5.36 2.96
CA VAL A 170 -5.61 6.69 2.32
C VAL A 170 -6.47 7.65 3.15
N GLU A 171 -7.65 7.23 3.58
CA GLU A 171 -8.54 8.02 4.45
C GLU A 171 -7.83 8.48 5.73
N TYR A 172 -7.11 7.57 6.39
CA TYR A 172 -6.33 7.90 7.58
C TYR A 172 -5.29 8.98 7.30
N TYR A 173 -4.56 8.90 6.18
CA TYR A 173 -3.54 9.91 5.86
C TYR A 173 -4.12 11.24 5.35
N ILE A 174 -5.34 11.23 4.80
CA ILE A 174 -6.11 12.47 4.52
C ILE A 174 -6.42 13.17 5.84
N ASP A 175 -7.00 12.45 6.80
CA ASP A 175 -7.34 13.00 8.13
C ASP A 175 -6.08 13.43 8.91
N LEU A 176 -5.03 12.60 8.87
CA LEU A 176 -3.76 12.90 9.53
C LEU A 176 -3.14 14.19 8.99
N SER A 177 -3.18 14.40 7.67
CA SER A 177 -2.60 15.60 7.04
C SER A 177 -3.29 16.91 7.42
N GLN A 178 -4.53 16.84 7.93
CA GLN A 178 -5.28 17.99 8.45
C GLN A 178 -5.05 18.20 9.96
N SER A 179 -4.45 17.23 10.64
CA SER A 179 -4.13 17.29 12.07
C SER A 179 -2.79 17.98 12.33
N ALA A 180 -2.62 18.54 13.53
CA ALA A 180 -1.31 19.00 14.02
C ALA A 180 -0.25 17.89 13.99
N LYS A 181 -0.65 16.62 14.13
CA LYS A 181 0.25 15.47 14.00
C LYS A 181 0.76 15.27 12.57
N GLY A 182 -0.04 15.61 11.56
CA GLY A 182 0.36 15.52 10.15
C GLY A 182 1.49 16.46 9.78
N GLN A 183 1.62 17.60 10.47
CA GLN A 183 2.75 18.51 10.28
C GLN A 183 4.10 17.90 10.68
N MET A 184 4.08 16.82 11.46
CA MET A 184 5.28 16.08 11.88
C MET A 184 5.61 14.92 10.93
N CYS A 185 4.67 14.53 10.06
CA CYS A 185 4.88 13.50 9.05
C CYS A 185 5.33 14.19 7.76
N VAL A 186 6.52 13.87 7.27
CA VAL A 186 7.15 14.49 6.10
C VAL A 186 7.59 13.42 5.11
N TRP A 187 7.55 13.72 3.82
CA TRP A 187 8.16 12.91 2.79
C TRP A 187 9.68 13.03 2.87
N LEU A 188 10.36 11.88 2.77
CA LEU A 188 11.78 11.83 2.47
C LEU A 188 11.95 12.00 0.96
N ASP A 189 12.62 13.07 0.53
CA ASP A 189 12.96 13.22 -0.88
C ASP A 189 14.19 12.40 -1.27
N GLY A 190 14.43 12.23 -2.58
CA GLY A 190 15.60 11.51 -3.10
C GLY A 190 16.96 12.14 -2.75
N ASN A 191 16.95 13.36 -2.20
CA ASN A 191 18.13 14.08 -1.73
C ASN A 191 18.30 13.99 -0.19
N GLY A 192 17.46 13.20 0.49
CA GLY A 192 17.49 12.98 1.93
C GLY A 192 16.88 14.11 2.77
N ARG A 193 16.20 15.09 2.16
CA ARG A 193 15.54 16.18 2.89
C ARG A 193 14.22 15.69 3.49
N ARG A 194 13.91 16.22 4.66
CA ARG A 194 12.76 15.83 5.52
C ARG A 194 11.93 17.05 5.90
N ASP A 195 11.64 17.90 4.93
CA ASP A 195 11.00 19.20 5.13
C ASP A 195 9.67 19.34 4.39
N LEU A 196 9.20 18.27 3.76
CA LEU A 196 8.00 18.29 2.93
C LEU A 196 6.85 17.54 3.62
N PRO A 197 5.89 18.21 4.29
CA PRO A 197 4.83 17.54 5.04
C PRO A 197 3.96 16.64 4.15
N ILE A 198 3.45 15.55 4.74
CA ILE A 198 2.43 14.72 4.08
C ILE A 198 1.16 15.54 3.91
N ARG A 199 0.67 15.61 2.66
CA ARG A 199 -0.57 16.31 2.34
C ARG A 199 -1.36 15.50 1.33
N LEU A 200 -2.46 14.90 1.78
CA LEU A 200 -3.44 14.24 0.93
C LEU A 200 -4.75 14.99 1.07
N ALA A 201 -5.25 15.56 -0.03
CA ALA A 201 -6.40 16.43 -0.01
C ALA A 201 -7.52 15.93 -0.92
N ARG A 202 -7.19 15.61 -2.18
CA ARG A 202 -8.21 15.23 -3.17
C ARG A 202 -7.74 14.05 -4.04
N PRO A 203 -8.58 13.05 -4.28
CA PRO A 203 -8.29 12.03 -5.27
C PRO A 203 -8.37 12.61 -6.70
N LEU A 204 -7.47 12.16 -7.58
CA LEU A 204 -7.57 12.37 -9.02
C LEU A 204 -8.42 11.25 -9.62
N TYR A 205 -9.72 11.48 -9.79
CA TYR A 205 -10.61 10.45 -10.32
C TYR A 205 -10.35 10.16 -11.80
N ARG A 206 -10.27 8.88 -12.15
CA ARG A 206 -10.11 8.39 -13.54
C ARG A 206 -11.44 8.32 -14.28
N THR A 207 -12.47 7.91 -13.55
CA THR A 207 -13.81 7.65 -14.09
C THR A 207 -14.83 8.46 -13.34
N VAL A 208 -15.84 8.96 -14.04
CA VAL A 208 -17.00 9.59 -13.40
C VAL A 208 -17.83 8.51 -12.72
N HIS A 209 -18.09 8.66 -11.42
CA HIS A 209 -18.93 7.73 -10.68
C HIS A 209 -20.41 7.88 -11.05
N SER A 210 -21.17 6.81 -10.84
CA SER A 210 -22.62 6.90 -10.90
C SER A 210 -23.16 7.82 -9.80
N LEU A 211 -24.28 8.48 -10.06
CA LEU A 211 -24.98 9.30 -9.05
C LEU A 211 -25.27 8.48 -7.78
N GLN A 212 -25.61 7.20 -7.94
CA GLN A 212 -25.85 6.29 -6.81
C GLN A 212 -24.63 6.15 -5.90
N HIS A 213 -23.43 6.01 -6.47
CA HIS A 213 -22.20 5.93 -5.71
C HIS A 213 -21.86 7.28 -5.05
N LEU A 214 -22.03 8.39 -5.76
CA LEU A 214 -21.83 9.73 -5.19
C LEU A 214 -22.75 9.97 -3.98
N CYS A 215 -24.02 9.57 -4.08
CA CYS A 215 -24.95 9.61 -2.96
C CYS A 215 -24.50 8.71 -1.80
N ARG A 216 -24.00 7.51 -2.10
CA ARG A 216 -23.46 6.60 -1.07
C ARG A 216 -22.29 7.25 -0.30
N VAL A 217 -21.33 7.82 -1.00
CA VAL A 217 -20.19 8.52 -0.39
C VAL A 217 -20.66 9.69 0.45
N ALA A 218 -21.58 10.51 -0.07
CA ALA A 218 -22.15 11.64 0.67
C ALA A 218 -22.88 11.20 1.96
N VAL A 219 -23.64 10.09 1.92
CA VAL A 219 -24.29 9.51 3.10
C VAL A 219 -23.23 9.04 4.10
N ASN A 220 -22.21 8.30 3.66
CA ASN A 220 -21.13 7.82 4.52
C ASN A 220 -20.41 8.96 5.25
N GLN A 221 -20.02 10.01 4.53
CA GLN A 221 -19.39 11.20 5.09
C GLN A 221 -20.26 11.83 6.20
N ARG A 222 -21.56 12.01 5.94
CA ARG A 222 -22.49 12.58 6.93
C ARG A 222 -22.67 11.68 8.14
N THR A 223 -22.82 10.37 7.94
CA THR A 223 -22.94 9.41 9.03
C THR A 223 -21.69 9.33 9.90
N ALA A 224 -20.50 9.42 9.30
CA ALA A 224 -19.23 9.47 10.01
C ALA A 224 -19.10 10.75 10.85
N GLN A 225 -19.42 11.90 10.27
CA GLN A 225 -19.41 13.20 10.95
C GLN A 225 -20.36 13.24 12.15
N GLN A 226 -21.59 12.71 11.98
CA GLN A 226 -22.61 12.70 13.03
C GLN A 226 -22.45 11.52 14.01
N LYS A 227 -21.51 10.59 13.76
CA LYS A 227 -21.36 9.34 14.52
C LYS A 227 -22.66 8.53 14.61
N VAL A 228 -23.43 8.52 13.52
CA VAL A 228 -24.70 7.79 13.41
C VAL A 228 -24.49 6.54 12.56
N ALA A 229 -24.93 5.37 13.05
CA ALA A 229 -24.88 4.15 12.28
C ALA A 229 -25.87 4.19 11.10
N VAL A 230 -25.46 3.69 9.93
CA VAL A 230 -26.29 3.58 8.71
C VAL A 230 -27.61 2.84 8.98
N ASP A 231 -27.63 1.89 9.92
CA ASP A 231 -28.83 1.15 10.30
C ASP A 231 -29.97 2.01 10.87
N ARG A 232 -29.62 3.18 11.43
CA ARG A 232 -30.59 4.13 11.99
C ARG A 232 -31.22 5.03 10.94
N LEU A 233 -30.74 5.00 9.70
CA LEU A 233 -31.31 5.81 8.63
C LEU A 233 -32.69 5.27 8.22
N PRO A 234 -33.65 6.16 7.87
CA PRO A 234 -34.98 5.78 7.39
C PRO A 234 -34.93 5.32 5.92
N LEU A 235 -34.10 4.31 5.63
CA LEU A 235 -33.89 3.76 4.31
C LEU A 235 -34.33 2.28 4.26
N PRO A 236 -34.82 1.79 3.10
CA PRO A 236 -34.98 0.36 2.84
C PRO A 236 -33.69 -0.43 3.07
N GLN A 237 -33.81 -1.70 3.48
CA GLN A 237 -32.66 -2.55 3.81
C GLN A 237 -31.67 -2.71 2.64
N SER A 238 -32.18 -2.85 1.41
CA SER A 238 -31.34 -2.93 0.20
C SER A 238 -30.44 -1.71 0.01
N LEU A 239 -30.92 -0.51 0.36
CA LEU A 239 -30.12 0.71 0.30
C LEU A 239 -29.12 0.80 1.46
N LYS A 240 -29.49 0.32 2.66
CA LYS A 240 -28.54 0.21 3.78
C LYS A 240 -27.39 -0.74 3.44
N ASP A 241 -27.69 -1.89 2.85
CA ASP A 241 -26.70 -2.87 2.43
C ASP A 241 -25.80 -2.30 1.31
N PHE A 242 -26.39 -1.58 0.35
CA PHE A 242 -25.64 -0.88 -0.69
C PHE A 242 -24.67 0.17 -0.14
N VAL A 243 -25.09 0.92 0.88
CA VAL A 243 -24.24 1.91 1.57
C VAL A 243 -23.12 1.21 2.34
N LYS A 244 -23.44 0.16 3.11
CA LYS A 244 -22.48 -0.64 3.89
C LYS A 244 -21.47 -1.39 3.03
N ALA A 245 -21.83 -1.78 1.81
CA ALA A 245 -20.94 -2.46 0.87
C ALA A 245 -19.69 -1.64 0.51
N TYR A 246 -19.69 -0.34 0.80
CA TYR A 246 -18.51 0.52 0.66
C TYR A 246 -18.55 1.57 1.77
N ALA A 247 -17.96 1.26 2.93
CA ALA A 247 -18.01 2.10 4.13
C ALA A 247 -16.93 3.21 4.14
N HIS A 248 -16.63 3.79 2.98
CA HIS A 248 -15.58 4.80 2.80
C HIS A 248 -16.17 6.16 2.40
N GLN A 249 -15.38 7.21 2.62
CA GLN A 249 -15.70 8.62 2.49
C GLN A 249 -15.14 9.27 1.21
N HIS A 250 -14.30 8.57 0.44
CA HIS A 250 -13.62 9.12 -0.74
C HIS A 250 -13.61 8.17 -1.94
#